data_AF-A0A932QA01-F1
#
_entry.id   AF-A0A932QA01-F1
#
_cell.length_a   1.000
_cell.length_b   1.000
_cell.length_c   1.000
_cell.angle_alpha   90.00
_cell.angle_beta   90.00
_cell.angle_gamma   90.00
#
_symmetry.space_group_name_H-M   'P 1'
#
loop_
_entity.id
_entity.type
_entity.pdbx_description
1 polymer ?
#
loop_
_entity_poly.entity_id
_entity_poly.type
_entity_poly.pdbx_seq_one_letter_code
_entity_poly.pdbx_strand_id
1 'polypeptide(L)'
;MRETALRAKAAMGLDTIDIYSFNFNMHSGLYQILWDLVAPFRNVGLKSQRFDLLAHDPMMVEFQHAIEKASITCGLEGISPRLRKYLHKNLENEQLHQSLTAIFKSKARELKMFLIATGLEVDQDLVALDDLLDHLKQIKTATHAGTRIIFSMTPLVRFPWTPLEFENAPSVESYDSIIAKAAARVRAAGFEFRESAELPEYWVSQVLVRAADAGVTRALLDTIADTGYVYYRDIPQAFMEALASNLVKQGLDPKEQLRGFTLEESRAKPWANIETGVKREFLWEEVERARGFVEIDYCLGRTWTKAKCFHCGGCPTRYHVRDIVLSQQKRAYSLEQFKDRITVARKSEQRLKFFISAGVAARGVPRRMIGVALARALMLTDRRLAPHYRGYVGTFWADADREVWVTGDDVVTLTFNGEARARVEALVSHPGTLAAINAQLGQWAELKGMAVDDWRPSTLVLESPYELRADRYLKPRGLKHVLRKQNDGAYLSELIPQSAKKGFLKSVTAKRTAEGGTVCTIELGPKFQSREFATEAFALPRSGDWVRVSMRSTGPGGLATGGAARLSKTATSWDSGPRL
;
A
#
# COMPACT_ATOMS: atom_id res chain seq x y z
N MET A 1 -17.26 9.86 -9.88
CA MET A 1 -15.95 9.46 -9.30
C MET A 1 -15.55 10.32 -8.11
N ARG A 2 -15.32 11.64 -8.29
CA ARG A 2 -14.87 12.56 -7.22
C ARG A 2 -15.68 12.46 -5.92
N GLU A 3 -17.01 12.48 -6.00
CA GLU A 3 -17.87 12.38 -4.81
C GLU A 3 -17.68 11.05 -4.07
N THR A 4 -17.64 9.92 -4.78
CA THR A 4 -17.34 8.61 -4.20
C THR A 4 -15.98 8.60 -3.50
N ALA A 5 -14.95 9.18 -4.13
CA ALA A 5 -13.63 9.32 -3.52
C ALA A 5 -13.67 10.15 -2.23
N LEU A 6 -14.40 11.27 -2.22
CA LEU A 6 -14.56 12.11 -1.02
C LEU A 6 -15.37 11.42 0.10
N ARG A 7 -16.39 10.63 -0.27
CA ARG A 7 -17.14 9.80 0.70
C ARG A 7 -16.24 8.74 1.33
N ALA A 8 -15.44 8.03 0.51
CA ALA A 8 -14.44 7.07 0.98
C ALA A 8 -13.39 7.73 1.88
N LYS A 9 -12.88 8.90 1.47
CA LYS A 9 -11.94 9.72 2.23
C LYS A 9 -12.46 10.05 3.63
N ALA A 10 -13.69 10.55 3.71
CA ALA A 10 -14.33 10.88 4.97
C ALA A 10 -14.64 9.63 5.82
N ALA A 11 -15.04 8.52 5.19
CA ALA A 11 -15.37 7.28 5.90
C ALA A 11 -14.15 6.56 6.49
N MET A 12 -12.96 6.73 5.89
CA MET A 12 -11.74 6.00 6.25
C MET A 12 -10.58 6.90 6.69
N GLY A 13 -10.74 8.23 6.72
CA GLY A 13 -9.69 9.16 7.14
C GLY A 13 -8.50 9.26 6.15
N LEU A 14 -8.76 9.09 4.85
CA LEU A 14 -7.71 8.91 3.84
C LEU A 14 -6.98 10.21 3.47
N ASP A 15 -5.66 10.14 3.36
CA ASP A 15 -4.82 11.18 2.74
C ASP A 15 -4.35 10.78 1.33
N THR A 16 -4.39 9.49 1.07
CA THR A 16 -3.91 8.81 -0.14
C THR A 16 -5.05 8.03 -0.77
N ILE A 17 -5.11 8.03 -2.11
CA ILE A 17 -6.03 7.18 -2.87
C ILE A 17 -5.25 6.40 -3.93
N ASP A 18 -5.39 5.08 -3.91
CA ASP A 18 -4.84 4.19 -4.94
C ASP A 18 -5.96 3.80 -5.91
N ILE A 19 -5.80 4.15 -7.18
CA ILE A 19 -6.77 3.82 -8.22
C ILE A 19 -6.42 2.46 -8.80
N TYR A 20 -7.34 1.52 -8.64
CA TYR A 20 -7.24 0.17 -9.16
C TYR A 20 -8.09 0.02 -10.42
N SER A 21 -7.47 -0.47 -11.48
CA SER A 21 -8.11 -0.86 -12.74
C SER A 21 -7.21 -1.86 -13.44
N PHE A 22 -7.79 -2.79 -14.20
CA PHE A 22 -7.04 -3.72 -15.04
C PHE A 22 -6.07 -2.98 -15.97
N ASN A 23 -6.49 -1.85 -16.55
CA ASN A 23 -5.67 -0.99 -17.42
C ASN A 23 -6.03 0.49 -17.21
N PHE A 24 -5.53 1.11 -16.13
CA PHE A 24 -5.98 2.45 -15.74
C PHE A 24 -5.71 3.53 -16.81
N ASN A 25 -4.56 3.47 -17.49
CA ASN A 25 -4.23 4.43 -18.54
C ASN A 25 -5.05 4.24 -19.84
N MET A 26 -5.93 3.23 -19.91
CA MET A 26 -6.89 3.06 -21.00
C MET A 26 -8.23 3.74 -20.72
N HIS A 27 -8.47 4.19 -19.49
CA HIS A 27 -9.73 4.83 -19.11
C HIS A 27 -9.92 6.17 -19.84
N SER A 28 -11.06 6.38 -20.51
CA SER A 28 -11.34 7.60 -21.29
C SER A 28 -11.29 8.90 -20.46
N GLY A 29 -11.71 8.81 -19.19
CA GLY A 29 -11.65 9.89 -18.21
C GLY A 29 -10.35 10.00 -17.41
N LEU A 30 -9.25 9.35 -17.81
CA LEU A 30 -7.97 9.33 -17.07
C LEU A 30 -7.57 10.72 -16.55
N TYR A 31 -7.49 11.70 -17.46
CA TYR A 31 -7.10 13.07 -17.13
C TYR A 31 -8.10 13.72 -16.17
N GLN A 32 -9.39 13.67 -16.46
CA GLN A 32 -10.39 14.26 -15.56
C GLN A 32 -10.34 13.64 -14.15
N ILE A 33 -10.12 12.33 -14.04
CA ILE A 33 -9.96 11.65 -12.75
C ILE A 33 -8.74 12.19 -12.00
N LEU A 34 -7.59 12.34 -12.65
CA LEU A 34 -6.40 12.93 -12.03
C LEU A 34 -6.67 14.36 -11.54
N TRP A 35 -7.27 15.19 -12.39
CA TRP A 35 -7.61 16.58 -12.06
C TRP A 35 -8.49 16.70 -10.80
N ASP A 36 -9.46 15.82 -10.69
CA ASP A 36 -10.42 15.79 -9.59
C ASP A 36 -9.80 15.31 -8.27
N LEU A 37 -8.76 14.47 -8.33
CA LEU A 37 -8.18 13.81 -7.15
C LEU A 37 -6.95 14.51 -6.57
N VAL A 38 -6.14 15.23 -7.37
CA VAL A 38 -4.91 15.87 -6.86
C VAL A 38 -5.12 17.00 -5.86
N ALA A 39 -6.28 17.67 -5.94
CA ALA A 39 -6.63 18.73 -4.98
C ALA A 39 -7.10 18.17 -3.62
N PRO A 40 -8.00 17.17 -3.54
CA PRO A 40 -8.44 16.60 -2.28
C PRO A 40 -7.53 15.52 -1.68
N PHE A 41 -6.63 14.91 -2.44
CA PHE A 41 -5.69 13.90 -1.92
C PHE A 41 -4.25 14.40 -2.00
N ARG A 42 -3.47 14.04 -0.99
CA ARG A 42 -2.04 14.36 -0.95
C ARG A 42 -1.26 13.48 -1.91
N ASN A 43 -1.62 12.19 -1.93
CA ASN A 43 -1.02 11.19 -2.81
C ASN A 43 -2.12 10.52 -3.64
N VAL A 44 -1.87 10.39 -4.94
CA VAL A 44 -2.74 9.65 -5.88
C VAL A 44 -1.89 8.54 -6.49
N GLY A 45 -2.14 7.30 -6.09
CA GLY A 45 -1.46 6.14 -6.64
C GLY A 45 -2.16 5.64 -7.89
N LEU A 46 -1.39 5.41 -8.95
CA LEU A 46 -1.84 4.69 -10.14
C LEU A 46 -1.16 3.32 -10.15
N LYS A 47 -1.93 2.24 -10.33
CA LYS A 47 -1.37 0.90 -10.53
C LYS A 47 -0.95 0.70 -12.00
N SER A 48 -0.68 -0.54 -12.40
CA SER A 48 -0.02 -0.93 -13.64
C SER A 48 -0.47 -0.15 -14.90
N GLN A 49 0.49 0.12 -15.78
CA GLN A 49 0.34 0.89 -17.01
C GLN A 49 0.57 -0.02 -18.23
N ARG A 50 -0.01 0.37 -19.36
CA ARG A 50 0.27 -0.24 -20.67
C ARG A 50 1.33 0.55 -21.44
N PHE A 51 2.34 -0.14 -21.97
CA PHE A 51 3.38 0.48 -22.81
C PHE A 51 2.80 1.11 -24.07
N ASP A 52 1.95 0.40 -24.81
CA ASP A 52 1.38 0.92 -26.06
C ASP A 52 0.70 2.28 -25.83
N LEU A 53 -0.02 2.47 -24.72
CA LEU A 53 -0.66 3.75 -24.43
C LEU A 53 0.32 4.86 -24.04
N LEU A 54 1.44 4.52 -23.40
CA LEU A 54 2.51 5.50 -23.14
C LEU A 54 3.25 5.89 -24.43
N ALA A 55 3.32 5.00 -25.43
CA ALA A 55 3.83 5.34 -26.75
C ALA A 55 2.92 6.35 -27.45
N HIS A 56 1.59 6.13 -27.36
CA HIS A 56 0.58 6.98 -28.00
C HIS A 56 0.44 8.35 -27.33
N ASP A 57 0.66 8.43 -26.02
CA ASP A 57 0.64 9.67 -25.26
C ASP A 57 1.79 9.73 -24.23
N PRO A 58 3.01 10.07 -24.68
CA PRO A 58 4.18 10.17 -23.81
C PRO A 58 4.02 11.18 -22.67
N MET A 59 3.14 12.17 -22.82
CA MET A 59 2.85 13.16 -21.77
C MET A 59 2.22 12.53 -20.54
N MET A 60 1.57 11.36 -20.66
CA MET A 60 1.03 10.62 -19.51
C MET A 60 2.10 10.34 -18.45
N VAL A 61 3.36 10.12 -18.86
CA VAL A 61 4.47 9.90 -17.93
C VAL A 61 4.74 11.16 -17.11
N GLU A 62 4.70 12.34 -17.73
CA GLU A 62 4.89 13.62 -17.05
C GLU A 62 3.75 13.94 -16.05
N PHE A 63 2.50 13.59 -16.39
CA PHE A 63 1.39 13.70 -15.45
C PHE A 63 1.56 12.77 -14.24
N GLN A 64 2.05 11.55 -14.46
CA GLN A 64 2.39 10.62 -13.38
C GLN A 64 3.52 11.14 -12.51
N HIS A 65 4.56 11.71 -13.12
CA HIS A 65 5.66 12.32 -12.38
C HIS A 65 5.18 13.52 -11.54
N ALA A 66 4.26 14.34 -12.06
CA ALA A 66 3.70 15.50 -11.35
C ALA A 66 2.93 15.12 -10.06
N ILE A 67 2.36 13.91 -10.00
CA ILE A 67 1.76 13.34 -8.78
C ILE A 67 2.75 12.53 -7.94
N GLU A 68 4.05 12.74 -8.14
CA GLU A 68 5.17 12.08 -7.45
C GLU A 68 5.23 10.57 -7.61
N LYS A 69 4.61 10.03 -8.68
CA LYS A 69 4.75 8.63 -9.04
C LYS A 69 6.09 8.42 -9.76
N ALA A 70 7.14 8.26 -8.96
CA ALA A 70 8.49 7.95 -9.46
C ALA A 70 8.76 6.45 -9.66
N SER A 71 7.86 5.57 -9.20
CA SER A 71 7.86 4.13 -9.53
C SER A 71 6.75 3.84 -10.52
N ILE A 72 7.16 3.51 -11.75
CA ILE A 72 6.29 3.17 -12.87
C ILE A 72 6.29 1.66 -13.02
N THR A 73 5.10 1.09 -13.21
CA THR A 73 4.92 -0.35 -13.34
C THR A 73 4.16 -0.61 -14.63
N CYS A 74 4.74 -1.38 -15.54
CA CYS A 74 4.17 -1.63 -16.85
C CYS A 74 4.09 -3.13 -17.15
N GLY A 75 2.97 -3.56 -17.74
CA GLY A 75 2.85 -4.91 -18.29
C GLY A 75 3.50 -4.99 -19.66
N LEU A 76 4.63 -5.70 -19.76
CA LEU A 76 5.22 -6.11 -21.05
C LEU A 76 4.66 -7.47 -21.48
N GLU A 77 4.41 -8.34 -20.49
CA GLU A 77 3.79 -9.66 -20.62
C GLU A 77 4.68 -10.65 -21.38
N GLY A 78 4.83 -10.53 -22.70
CA GLY A 78 5.70 -11.40 -23.48
C GLY A 78 7.13 -10.86 -23.62
N ILE A 79 8.13 -11.73 -23.45
CA ILE A 79 9.56 -11.35 -23.59
C ILE A 79 9.97 -11.03 -25.03
N SER A 80 9.18 -11.46 -26.02
CA SER A 80 9.42 -11.24 -27.45
C SER A 80 8.17 -10.73 -28.17
N PRO A 81 8.29 -10.12 -29.37
CA PRO A 81 7.13 -9.74 -30.18
C PRO A 81 6.19 -10.91 -30.46
N ARG A 82 6.73 -12.10 -30.73
CA ARG A 82 5.95 -13.32 -30.98
C ARG A 82 5.07 -13.67 -29.78
N LEU A 83 5.63 -13.69 -28.58
CA LEU A 83 4.89 -14.03 -27.36
C LEU A 83 3.91 -12.92 -26.95
N ARG A 84 4.21 -11.66 -27.26
CA ARG A 84 3.25 -10.56 -27.07
C ARG A 84 2.02 -10.71 -27.97
N LYS A 85 2.16 -11.24 -29.19
CA LYS A 85 1.02 -11.57 -30.07
C LYS A 85 0.18 -12.73 -29.51
N TYR A 86 0.82 -13.77 -28.99
CA TYR A 86 0.11 -14.86 -28.29
C TYR A 86 -0.72 -14.36 -27.10
N LEU A 87 -0.18 -13.41 -26.32
CA LEU A 87 -0.87 -12.77 -25.20
C LEU A 87 -1.80 -11.61 -25.63
N HIS A 88 -1.96 -11.38 -26.94
CA HIS A 88 -2.83 -10.36 -27.53
C HIS A 88 -2.54 -8.93 -27.02
N LYS A 89 -1.24 -8.61 -26.86
CA LYS A 89 -0.80 -7.36 -26.24
C LYS A 89 -0.84 -6.16 -27.18
N ASN A 90 -0.85 -6.35 -28.51
CA ASN A 90 -0.81 -5.29 -29.52
C ASN A 90 0.29 -4.26 -29.22
N LEU A 91 1.51 -4.75 -28.99
CA LEU A 91 2.68 -3.95 -28.62
C LEU A 91 3.89 -4.33 -29.49
N GLU A 92 4.13 -3.51 -30.50
CA GLU A 92 5.29 -3.60 -31.37
C GLU A 92 6.54 -3.02 -30.68
N ASN A 93 7.73 -3.43 -31.15
CA ASN A 93 9.01 -3.02 -30.55
C ASN A 93 9.21 -1.50 -30.61
N GLU A 94 8.80 -0.85 -31.70
CA GLU A 94 8.92 0.60 -31.89
C GLU A 94 8.13 1.35 -30.81
N GLN A 95 6.91 0.90 -30.52
CA GLN A 95 6.07 1.47 -29.47
C GLN A 95 6.67 1.25 -28.07
N LEU A 96 7.24 0.06 -27.83
CA LEU A 96 7.94 -0.23 -26.59
C LEU A 96 9.14 0.71 -26.40
N HIS A 97 9.98 0.87 -27.43
CA HIS A 97 11.16 1.74 -27.40
C HIS A 97 10.79 3.22 -27.18
N GLN A 98 9.74 3.70 -27.84
CA GLN A 98 9.22 5.05 -27.64
C GLN A 98 8.77 5.27 -26.20
N SER A 99 8.03 4.31 -25.64
CA SER A 99 7.54 4.37 -24.27
C SER A 99 8.66 4.34 -23.24
N LEU A 100 9.64 3.46 -23.42
CA LEU A 100 10.83 3.39 -22.56
C LEU A 100 11.60 4.71 -22.61
N THR A 101 11.80 5.28 -23.80
CA THR A 101 12.45 6.59 -23.93
C THR A 101 11.71 7.68 -23.15
N ALA A 102 10.37 7.71 -23.20
CA ALA A 102 9.56 8.66 -22.44
C ALA A 102 9.72 8.48 -20.92
N ILE A 103 9.66 7.23 -20.43
CA ILE A 103 9.83 6.89 -19.01
C ILE A 103 11.20 7.32 -18.48
N PHE A 104 12.26 7.09 -19.25
CA PHE A 104 13.61 7.44 -18.81
C PHE A 104 13.84 8.95 -18.85
N LYS A 105 13.31 9.66 -19.86
CA LYS A 105 13.36 11.13 -19.93
C LYS A 105 12.64 11.81 -18.78
N SER A 106 11.57 11.21 -18.25
CA SER A 106 10.87 11.73 -17.08
C SER A 106 11.64 11.50 -15.77
N LYS A 107 12.83 10.89 -15.82
CA LYS A 107 13.67 10.56 -14.66
C LYS A 107 12.96 9.72 -13.60
N ALA A 108 12.17 8.72 -14.04
CA ALA A 108 11.56 7.77 -13.13
C ALA A 108 12.63 7.11 -12.24
N ARG A 109 12.37 7.01 -10.94
CA ARG A 109 13.29 6.37 -9.97
C ARG A 109 13.33 4.86 -10.19
N GLU A 110 12.20 4.27 -10.55
CA GLU A 110 12.05 2.83 -10.71
C GLU A 110 11.09 2.49 -11.87
N LEU A 111 11.46 1.50 -12.68
CA LEU A 111 10.63 0.87 -13.69
C LEU A 111 10.49 -0.62 -13.37
N LYS A 112 9.27 -1.06 -13.06
CA LYS A 112 8.93 -2.49 -12.91
C LYS A 112 8.24 -2.98 -14.19
N MET A 113 8.83 -3.97 -14.85
CA MET A 113 8.29 -4.62 -16.04
C MET A 113 7.74 -6.00 -15.66
N PHE A 114 6.42 -6.17 -15.79
CA PHE A 114 5.79 -7.47 -15.57
C PHE A 114 5.86 -8.32 -16.82
N LEU A 115 6.30 -9.56 -16.64
CA LEU A 115 6.42 -10.62 -17.65
C LEU A 115 5.57 -11.82 -17.25
N ILE A 116 5.19 -12.60 -18.24
CA ILE A 116 4.44 -13.84 -18.12
C ILE A 116 5.25 -14.91 -18.83
N ALA A 117 5.61 -15.98 -18.11
CA ALA A 117 6.15 -17.17 -18.75
C ALA A 117 4.97 -17.91 -19.39
N THR A 118 4.98 -18.02 -20.71
CA THR A 118 3.88 -18.61 -21.48
C THR A 118 3.98 -20.14 -21.53
N GLY A 119 5.19 -20.68 -21.47
CA GLY A 119 5.48 -22.10 -21.73
C GLY A 119 5.78 -22.38 -23.20
N LEU A 120 5.74 -21.34 -24.04
CA LEU A 120 5.98 -21.41 -25.47
C LEU A 120 7.31 -20.78 -25.87
N GLU A 121 8.07 -20.24 -24.92
CA GLU A 121 9.37 -19.60 -25.12
C GLU A 121 10.34 -20.54 -25.84
N VAL A 122 10.93 -20.03 -26.93
CA VAL A 122 12.03 -20.66 -27.67
C VAL A 122 13.28 -19.79 -27.62
N ASP A 123 14.42 -20.31 -28.08
CA ASP A 123 15.69 -19.59 -28.01
C ASP A 123 15.65 -18.24 -28.75
N GLN A 124 14.89 -18.11 -29.85
CA GLN A 124 14.72 -16.81 -30.52
C GLN A 124 14.02 -15.76 -29.64
N ASP A 125 13.11 -16.16 -28.74
CA ASP A 125 12.48 -15.20 -27.82
C ASP A 125 13.45 -14.72 -26.75
N LEU A 126 14.39 -15.58 -26.36
CA LEU A 126 15.46 -15.24 -25.43
C LEU A 126 16.48 -14.29 -26.07
N VAL A 127 16.75 -14.43 -27.37
CA VAL A 127 17.52 -13.44 -28.14
C VAL A 127 16.80 -12.10 -28.19
N ALA A 128 15.48 -12.09 -28.46
CA ALA A 128 14.70 -10.86 -28.43
C ALA A 128 14.69 -10.18 -27.04
N LEU A 129 14.78 -10.97 -25.97
CA LEU A 129 14.98 -10.45 -24.62
C LEU A 129 16.35 -9.79 -24.47
N ASP A 130 17.43 -10.39 -24.98
CA ASP A 130 18.76 -9.76 -24.96
C ASP A 130 18.76 -8.40 -25.68
N ASP A 131 18.13 -8.33 -26.86
CA ASP A 131 18.01 -7.09 -27.64
C ASP A 131 17.32 -5.98 -26.83
N LEU A 132 16.24 -6.32 -26.11
CA LEU A 132 15.54 -5.40 -25.22
C LEU A 132 16.45 -4.95 -24.06
N LEU A 133 17.20 -5.88 -23.45
CA LEU A 133 18.10 -5.57 -22.33
C LEU A 133 19.23 -4.63 -22.76
N ASP A 134 19.80 -4.84 -23.95
CA ASP A 134 20.83 -3.97 -24.50
C ASP A 134 20.27 -2.60 -24.88
N HIS A 135 19.06 -2.53 -25.44
CA HIS A 135 18.37 -1.27 -25.67
C HIS A 135 18.13 -0.48 -24.37
N LEU A 136 17.72 -1.16 -23.28
CA LEU A 136 17.57 -0.53 -21.97
C LEU A 136 18.88 0.05 -21.43
N LYS A 137 20.01 -0.66 -21.59
CA LYS A 137 21.34 -0.12 -21.23
C LYS A 137 21.66 1.13 -22.04
N GLN A 138 21.41 1.11 -23.35
CA GLN A 138 21.66 2.25 -24.23
C GLN A 138 20.84 3.47 -23.82
N ILE A 139 19.53 3.33 -23.60
CA ILE A 139 18.68 4.43 -23.14
C ILE A 139 19.13 4.94 -21.77
N LYS A 140 19.42 4.03 -20.83
CA LYS A 140 19.88 4.40 -19.48
C LYS A 140 21.13 5.26 -19.53
N THR A 141 22.11 4.87 -20.34
CA THR A 141 23.35 5.64 -20.57
C THR A 141 23.07 6.97 -21.25
N ALA A 142 22.30 6.98 -22.34
CA ALA A 142 22.00 8.18 -23.11
C ALA A 142 21.19 9.23 -22.33
N THR A 143 20.38 8.81 -21.36
CA THR A 143 19.57 9.69 -20.52
C THR A 143 20.21 10.01 -19.17
N HIS A 144 21.39 9.43 -18.87
CA HIS A 144 22.04 9.47 -17.55
C HIS A 144 21.07 9.11 -16.41
N ALA A 145 20.15 8.17 -16.67
CA ALA A 145 19.08 7.85 -15.76
C ALA A 145 19.57 6.94 -14.62
N GLY A 146 19.35 7.37 -13.38
CA GLY A 146 19.51 6.53 -12.19
C GLY A 146 18.39 5.49 -11.99
N THR A 147 17.56 5.25 -13.01
CA THR A 147 16.38 4.40 -12.92
C THR A 147 16.76 2.97 -12.57
N ARG A 148 16.19 2.47 -11.47
CA ARG A 148 16.23 1.07 -11.08
C ARG A 148 15.25 0.28 -11.95
N ILE A 149 15.68 -0.81 -12.55
CA ILE A 149 14.84 -1.61 -13.46
C ILE A 149 14.67 -3.00 -12.88
N ILE A 150 13.40 -3.42 -12.74
CA ILE A 150 13.01 -4.68 -12.13
C ILE A 150 12.12 -5.45 -13.11
N PHE A 151 12.56 -6.62 -13.54
CA PHE A 151 11.74 -7.58 -14.24
C PHE A 151 11.05 -8.49 -13.21
N SER A 152 9.76 -8.72 -13.40
CA SER A 152 8.94 -9.52 -12.50
C SER A 152 8.18 -10.53 -13.35
N MET A 153 8.54 -11.81 -13.30
CA MET A 153 7.91 -12.85 -14.11
C MET A 153 6.95 -13.70 -13.28
N THR A 154 5.89 -14.20 -13.89
CA THR A 154 4.95 -15.14 -13.29
C THR A 154 4.60 -16.25 -14.29
N PRO A 155 4.43 -17.51 -13.86
CA PRO A 155 3.91 -18.57 -14.71
C PRO A 155 2.47 -18.27 -15.18
N LEU A 156 2.16 -18.54 -16.45
CA LEU A 156 0.81 -18.36 -16.98
C LEU A 156 -0.15 -19.46 -16.49
N VAL A 157 -1.07 -19.09 -15.60
CA VAL A 157 -2.23 -19.92 -15.28
C VAL A 157 -3.26 -19.80 -16.41
N ARG A 158 -3.70 -20.95 -16.92
CA ARG A 158 -4.72 -21.06 -17.96
C ARG A 158 -6.09 -21.26 -17.31
N PHE A 159 -6.80 -20.14 -17.18
CA PHE A 159 -8.12 -20.09 -16.54
C PHE A 159 -9.23 -20.57 -17.48
N PRO A 160 -10.26 -21.25 -16.95
CA PRO A 160 -11.53 -21.45 -17.66
C PRO A 160 -12.20 -20.13 -18.03
N TRP A 161 -13.09 -20.15 -19.02
CA TRP A 161 -13.75 -18.95 -19.54
C TRP A 161 -12.75 -17.92 -20.09
N THR A 162 -11.61 -18.40 -20.58
CA THR A 162 -10.64 -17.62 -21.35
C THR A 162 -10.22 -18.47 -22.55
N PRO A 163 -9.66 -17.88 -23.63
CA PRO A 163 -9.17 -18.68 -24.77
C PRO A 163 -8.19 -19.79 -24.33
N LEU A 164 -7.44 -19.54 -23.26
CA LEU A 164 -6.44 -20.46 -22.73
C LEU A 164 -7.02 -21.72 -22.06
N GLU A 165 -8.35 -21.82 -21.87
CA GLU A 165 -8.98 -23.02 -21.30
C GLU A 165 -8.76 -24.28 -22.17
N PHE A 166 -8.56 -24.09 -23.48
CA PHE A 166 -8.37 -25.15 -24.46
C PHE A 166 -6.91 -25.59 -24.64
N GLU A 167 -5.96 -24.98 -23.91
CA GLU A 167 -4.54 -25.33 -24.00
C GLU A 167 -4.06 -26.14 -22.80
N ASN A 168 -3.11 -27.04 -23.03
CA ASN A 168 -2.42 -27.71 -21.94
C ASN A 168 -1.56 -26.72 -21.16
N ALA A 169 -1.57 -26.83 -19.84
CA ALA A 169 -0.70 -26.09 -18.96
C ALA A 169 0.68 -26.77 -18.87
N PRO A 170 1.80 -26.02 -18.97
CA PRO A 170 3.14 -26.55 -18.84
C PRO A 170 3.36 -27.18 -17.47
N SER A 171 4.28 -28.12 -17.42
CA SER A 171 4.74 -28.67 -16.16
C SER A 171 5.57 -27.65 -15.37
N VAL A 172 5.75 -27.92 -14.08
CA VAL A 172 6.60 -27.12 -13.19
C VAL A 172 8.03 -27.03 -13.74
N GLU A 173 8.57 -28.13 -14.25
CA GLU A 173 9.94 -28.21 -14.79
C GLU A 173 10.10 -27.38 -16.06
N SER A 174 9.07 -27.34 -16.91
CA SER A 174 9.06 -26.50 -18.11
C SER A 174 9.12 -25.02 -17.72
N TYR A 175 8.31 -24.59 -16.75
CA TYR A 175 8.34 -23.21 -16.28
C TYR A 175 9.62 -22.84 -15.54
N ASP A 176 10.13 -23.72 -14.70
CA ASP A 176 11.41 -23.52 -14.01
C ASP A 176 12.54 -23.24 -15.01
N SER A 177 12.65 -24.05 -16.07
CA SER A 177 13.67 -23.87 -17.11
C SER A 177 13.54 -22.51 -17.81
N ILE A 178 12.32 -22.12 -18.18
CA ILE A 178 12.06 -20.84 -18.87
C ILE A 178 12.38 -19.65 -17.97
N ILE A 179 11.92 -19.70 -16.71
CA ILE A 179 12.15 -18.65 -15.73
C ILE A 179 13.63 -18.50 -15.41
N ALA A 180 14.33 -19.62 -15.17
CA ALA A 180 15.76 -19.62 -14.91
C ALA A 180 16.57 -19.01 -16.07
N LYS A 181 16.26 -19.37 -17.32
CA LYS A 181 16.92 -18.81 -18.52
C LYS A 181 16.69 -17.30 -18.64
N ALA A 182 15.46 -16.83 -18.49
CA ALA A 182 15.15 -15.40 -18.56
C ALA A 182 15.82 -14.63 -17.40
N ALA A 183 15.76 -15.17 -16.18
CA ALA A 183 16.38 -14.58 -15.00
C ALA A 183 17.90 -14.45 -15.14
N ALA A 184 18.57 -15.48 -15.68
CA ALA A 184 20.00 -15.46 -15.93
C ALA A 184 20.40 -14.32 -16.88
N ARG A 185 19.68 -14.15 -18.00
CA ARG A 185 19.92 -13.07 -18.98
C ARG A 185 19.71 -11.68 -18.38
N VAL A 186 18.59 -11.48 -17.67
CA VAL A 186 18.28 -10.21 -17.00
C VAL A 186 19.36 -9.83 -15.98
N ARG A 187 19.79 -10.79 -15.14
CA ARG A 187 20.83 -10.56 -14.13
C ARG A 187 22.20 -10.32 -14.78
N ALA A 188 22.55 -11.06 -15.82
CA ALA A 188 23.79 -10.85 -16.58
C ALA A 188 23.84 -9.47 -17.24
N ALA A 189 22.69 -8.91 -17.64
CA ALA A 189 22.57 -7.55 -18.13
C ALA A 189 22.64 -6.47 -17.02
N GLY A 190 22.73 -6.85 -15.74
CA GLY A 190 22.84 -5.93 -14.60
C GLY A 190 21.52 -5.38 -14.09
N PHE A 191 20.39 -6.02 -14.41
CA PHE A 191 19.06 -5.62 -13.92
C PHE A 191 18.53 -6.59 -12.85
N GLU A 192 17.52 -6.15 -12.09
CA GLU A 192 16.89 -7.00 -11.09
C GLU A 192 15.86 -7.93 -11.74
N PHE A 193 15.81 -9.18 -11.28
CA PHE A 193 14.79 -10.16 -11.64
C PHE A 193 14.10 -10.67 -10.38
N ARG A 194 12.77 -10.77 -10.41
CA ARG A 194 11.94 -11.33 -9.35
C ARG A 194 10.91 -12.28 -9.93
N GLU A 195 10.60 -13.31 -9.16
CA GLU A 195 9.46 -14.17 -9.41
C GLU A 195 8.27 -13.62 -8.62
N SER A 196 7.11 -13.55 -9.28
CA SER A 196 5.91 -12.92 -8.70
C SER A 196 4.96 -13.94 -8.10
N ALA A 197 5.13 -15.21 -8.44
CA ALA A 197 4.45 -16.38 -7.89
C ALA A 197 5.42 -17.55 -7.94
N GLU A 198 5.37 -18.42 -6.95
CA GLU A 198 6.21 -19.62 -6.90
C GLU A 198 5.60 -20.75 -7.73
N LEU A 199 6.42 -21.69 -8.18
CA LEU A 199 5.95 -22.81 -9.00
C LEU A 199 4.91 -23.72 -8.30
N PRO A 200 5.01 -23.99 -6.98
CA PRO A 200 3.95 -24.72 -6.27
C PRO A 200 2.62 -23.98 -6.27
N GLU A 201 2.66 -22.65 -6.12
CA GLU A 201 1.46 -21.81 -6.18
C GLU A 201 0.82 -21.86 -7.58
N TYR A 202 1.63 -21.78 -8.63
CA TYR A 202 1.16 -21.97 -10.01
C TYR A 202 0.47 -23.32 -10.18
N TRP A 203 1.13 -24.43 -9.82
CA TRP A 203 0.62 -25.77 -10.10
C TRP A 203 -0.68 -26.04 -9.33
N VAL A 204 -0.70 -25.72 -8.03
CA VAL A 204 -1.91 -25.90 -7.20
C VAL A 204 -3.03 -25.02 -7.73
N SER A 205 -2.76 -23.75 -8.05
CA SER A 205 -3.77 -22.86 -8.64
C SER A 205 -4.31 -23.43 -9.94
N GLN A 206 -3.44 -23.91 -10.84
CA GLN A 206 -3.82 -24.46 -12.14
C GLN A 206 -4.73 -25.69 -12.03
N VAL A 207 -4.41 -26.61 -11.11
CA VAL A 207 -5.24 -27.80 -10.81
C VAL A 207 -6.60 -27.37 -10.27
N LEU A 208 -6.63 -26.47 -9.29
CA LEU A 208 -7.87 -26.07 -8.64
C LEU A 208 -8.79 -25.26 -9.55
N VAL A 209 -8.24 -24.33 -10.35
CA VAL A 209 -9.05 -23.56 -11.30
C VAL A 209 -9.59 -24.42 -12.43
N ARG A 210 -9.01 -25.59 -12.73
CA ARG A 210 -9.51 -26.52 -13.74
C ARG A 210 -10.32 -27.69 -13.17
N ALA A 211 -10.55 -27.71 -11.86
CA ALA A 211 -11.25 -28.81 -11.20
C ALA A 211 -12.61 -29.08 -11.85
N ALA A 212 -12.71 -30.23 -12.51
CA ALA A 212 -13.86 -30.70 -13.26
C ALA A 212 -14.36 -32.07 -12.76
N ASP A 213 -13.79 -32.54 -11.65
CA ASP A 213 -14.09 -33.80 -10.99
C ASP A 213 -14.14 -33.58 -9.46
N ALA A 214 -15.13 -34.17 -8.80
CA ALA A 214 -15.29 -34.06 -7.34
C ALA A 214 -14.10 -34.68 -6.57
N GLY A 215 -13.37 -35.61 -7.19
CA GLY A 215 -12.13 -36.19 -6.67
C GLY A 215 -11.03 -35.14 -6.45
N VAL A 216 -10.98 -34.06 -7.24
CA VAL A 216 -10.02 -32.95 -7.02
C VAL A 216 -10.33 -32.23 -5.71
N THR A 217 -11.61 -31.94 -5.47
CA THR A 217 -12.04 -31.33 -4.20
C THR A 217 -11.77 -32.27 -3.02
N ARG A 218 -12.02 -33.57 -3.17
CA ARG A 218 -11.71 -34.54 -2.12
C ARG A 218 -10.21 -34.60 -1.82
N ALA A 219 -9.37 -34.66 -2.84
CA ALA A 219 -7.92 -34.64 -2.70
C ALA A 219 -7.41 -33.37 -1.99
N LEU A 220 -7.99 -32.20 -2.29
CA LEU A 220 -7.67 -30.95 -1.60
C LEU A 220 -8.03 -31.02 -0.11
N LEU A 221 -9.24 -31.51 0.22
CA LEU A 221 -9.69 -31.63 1.62
C LEU A 221 -8.82 -32.62 2.41
N ASP A 222 -8.48 -33.76 1.81
CA ASP A 222 -7.57 -34.75 2.41
C ASP A 222 -6.18 -34.13 2.64
N THR A 223 -5.68 -33.34 1.69
CA THR A 223 -4.39 -32.65 1.81
C THR A 223 -4.38 -31.63 2.95
N ILE A 224 -5.46 -30.86 3.10
CA ILE A 224 -5.60 -29.90 4.22
C ILE A 224 -5.64 -30.65 5.55
N ALA A 225 -6.35 -31.79 5.62
CA ALA A 225 -6.41 -32.61 6.83
C ALA A 225 -5.06 -33.25 7.18
N ASP A 226 -4.33 -33.77 6.18
CA ASP A 226 -3.04 -34.43 6.35
C ASP A 226 -1.95 -33.45 6.80
N THR A 227 -2.00 -32.20 6.30
CA THR A 227 -0.93 -31.20 6.52
C THR A 227 -1.25 -30.17 7.59
N GLY A 228 -2.53 -29.98 7.94
CA GLY A 228 -3.00 -28.88 8.77
C GLY A 228 -2.76 -27.49 8.15
N TYR A 229 -2.48 -27.43 6.85
CA TYR A 229 -2.08 -26.19 6.17
C TYR A 229 -3.25 -25.19 6.04
N VAL A 230 -2.97 -23.92 6.33
CA VAL A 230 -3.87 -22.79 6.13
C VAL A 230 -3.17 -21.74 5.28
N TYR A 231 -3.80 -21.37 4.16
CA TYR A 231 -3.23 -20.36 3.26
C TYR A 231 -3.18 -18.98 3.91
N TYR A 232 -2.01 -18.37 3.96
CA TYR A 232 -1.79 -17.00 4.44
C TYR A 232 -0.97 -16.13 3.45
N ARG A 233 -0.19 -16.74 2.54
CA ARG A 233 0.61 -16.00 1.54
C ARG A 233 1.13 -16.84 0.37
N ASP A 234 1.72 -17.98 0.67
CA ASP A 234 2.45 -18.82 -0.28
C ASP A 234 2.10 -20.29 -0.08
N ILE A 235 2.25 -21.09 -1.14
CA ILE A 235 1.99 -22.53 -1.11
C ILE A 235 3.33 -23.26 -1.03
N PRO A 236 3.63 -24.00 0.06
CA PRO A 236 4.87 -24.76 0.17
C PRO A 236 4.93 -25.91 -0.83
N GLN A 237 6.15 -26.26 -1.26
CA GLN A 237 6.42 -27.45 -2.08
C GLN A 237 5.78 -28.73 -1.49
N ALA A 238 5.88 -28.93 -0.17
CA ALA A 238 5.31 -30.08 0.51
C ALA A 238 3.78 -30.16 0.39
N PHE A 239 3.08 -29.02 0.31
CA PHE A 239 1.62 -29.01 0.10
C PHE A 239 1.27 -29.44 -1.32
N MET A 240 2.02 -28.96 -2.33
CA MET A 240 1.85 -29.39 -3.73
C MET A 240 2.06 -30.90 -3.87
N GLU A 241 3.14 -31.44 -3.29
CA GLU A 241 3.45 -32.87 -3.31
C GLU A 241 2.37 -33.71 -2.63
N ALA A 242 1.86 -33.25 -1.48
CA ALA A 242 0.76 -33.91 -0.78
C ALA A 242 -0.54 -33.88 -1.62
N LEU A 243 -0.84 -32.76 -2.28
CA LEU A 243 -1.99 -32.66 -3.19
C LEU A 243 -1.85 -33.62 -4.38
N ALA A 244 -0.67 -33.69 -5.00
CA ALA A 244 -0.41 -34.64 -6.08
C ALA A 244 -0.60 -36.10 -5.63
N SER A 245 -0.11 -36.45 -4.44
CA SER A 245 -0.31 -37.79 -3.86
C SER A 245 -1.79 -38.09 -3.59
N ASN A 246 -2.53 -37.12 -3.03
CA ASN A 246 -3.95 -37.30 -2.73
C ASN A 246 -4.82 -37.34 -4.00
N LEU A 247 -4.44 -36.66 -5.09
CA LEU A 247 -5.09 -36.84 -6.40
C LEU A 247 -4.97 -38.28 -6.90
N VAL A 248 -3.78 -38.88 -6.79
CA VAL A 248 -3.55 -40.30 -7.18
C VAL A 248 -4.41 -41.24 -6.33
N LYS A 249 -4.55 -40.99 -5.02
CA LYS A 249 -5.44 -41.77 -4.13
C LYS A 249 -6.92 -41.69 -4.54
N GLN A 250 -7.34 -40.57 -5.11
CA GLN A 250 -8.69 -40.38 -5.66
C GLN A 250 -8.83 -40.95 -7.09
N GLY A 251 -7.81 -41.63 -7.62
CA GLY A 251 -7.82 -42.21 -8.96
C GLY A 251 -7.59 -41.21 -10.09
N LEU A 252 -7.09 -40.01 -9.77
CA LEU A 252 -6.83 -38.95 -10.74
C LEU A 252 -5.33 -38.84 -11.04
N ASP A 253 -4.96 -38.76 -12.32
CA ASP A 253 -3.58 -38.45 -12.71
C ASP A 253 -3.33 -36.95 -12.53
N PRO A 254 -2.34 -36.54 -11.70
CA PRO A 254 -1.96 -35.14 -11.53
C PRO A 254 -1.56 -34.42 -12.83
N LYS A 255 -0.99 -35.14 -13.82
CA LYS A 255 -0.62 -34.57 -15.12
C LYS A 255 -1.84 -34.27 -15.98
N GLU A 256 -2.83 -35.14 -15.97
CA GLU A 256 -4.10 -34.93 -16.70
C GLU A 256 -4.88 -33.73 -16.16
N GLN A 257 -4.66 -33.33 -14.90
CA GLN A 257 -5.28 -32.11 -14.35
C GLN A 257 -4.75 -30.81 -14.98
N LEU A 258 -3.63 -30.89 -15.72
CA LEU A 258 -3.05 -29.77 -16.47
C LEU A 258 -3.52 -29.75 -17.94
N ARG A 259 -4.30 -30.73 -18.40
CA ARG A 259 -4.79 -30.77 -19.79
C ARG A 259 -5.78 -29.64 -20.05
N GLY A 260 -5.76 -29.09 -21.27
CA GLY A 260 -6.81 -28.19 -21.77
C GLY A 260 -8.07 -28.96 -22.16
N PHE A 261 -9.20 -28.26 -22.25
CA PHE A 261 -10.48 -28.87 -22.63
C PHE A 261 -10.68 -28.86 -24.15
N THR A 262 -11.49 -29.79 -24.67
CA THR A 262 -12.09 -29.62 -25.99
C THR A 262 -13.25 -28.63 -25.94
N LEU A 263 -13.68 -28.12 -27.10
CA LEU A 263 -14.87 -27.27 -27.16
C LEU A 263 -16.11 -27.98 -26.59
N GLU A 264 -16.26 -29.28 -26.81
CA GLU A 264 -17.37 -30.05 -26.25
C GLU A 264 -17.28 -30.20 -24.73
N GLU A 265 -16.10 -30.57 -24.20
CA GLU A 265 -15.87 -30.69 -22.76
C GLU A 265 -16.15 -29.37 -22.03
N SER A 266 -15.66 -28.25 -22.60
CA SER A 266 -15.80 -26.93 -22.00
C SER A 266 -17.26 -26.53 -21.76
N ARG A 267 -18.19 -26.95 -22.63
CA ARG A 267 -19.63 -26.66 -22.47
C ARG A 267 -20.22 -27.28 -21.20
N ALA A 268 -19.64 -28.38 -20.72
CA ALA A 268 -20.11 -29.09 -19.53
C ALA A 268 -19.30 -28.74 -18.27
N LYS A 269 -17.99 -28.51 -18.38
CA LYS A 269 -17.10 -28.26 -17.24
C LYS A 269 -15.73 -27.72 -17.69
N PRO A 270 -14.97 -27.07 -16.80
CA PRO A 270 -15.32 -26.62 -15.46
C PRO A 270 -16.12 -25.30 -15.49
N TRP A 271 -16.78 -24.97 -14.38
CA TRP A 271 -17.53 -23.70 -14.22
C TRP A 271 -18.63 -23.44 -15.26
N ALA A 272 -19.27 -24.49 -15.80
CA ALA A 272 -20.34 -24.33 -16.80
C ALA A 272 -21.59 -23.59 -16.27
N ASN A 273 -21.73 -23.50 -14.95
CA ASN A 273 -22.79 -22.74 -14.27
C ASN A 273 -22.50 -21.23 -14.14
N ILE A 274 -21.33 -20.75 -14.58
CA ILE A 274 -21.00 -19.32 -14.60
C ILE A 274 -21.36 -18.76 -15.96
N GLU A 275 -22.13 -17.67 -16.02
CA GLU A 275 -22.40 -16.94 -17.26
C GLU A 275 -21.52 -15.68 -17.32
N THR A 276 -20.61 -15.63 -18.30
CA THR A 276 -19.69 -14.48 -18.49
C THR A 276 -20.17 -13.50 -19.56
N GLY A 277 -21.22 -13.85 -20.31
CA GLY A 277 -21.66 -13.12 -21.50
C GLY A 277 -20.80 -13.34 -22.74
N VAL A 278 -19.74 -14.17 -22.65
CA VAL A 278 -18.87 -14.53 -23.78
C VAL A 278 -19.19 -15.95 -24.23
N LYS A 279 -19.34 -16.17 -25.54
CA LYS A 279 -19.57 -17.51 -26.11
C LYS A 279 -18.27 -18.31 -26.13
N ARG A 280 -18.33 -19.62 -25.85
CA ARG A 280 -17.15 -20.49 -25.90
C ARG A 280 -16.60 -20.68 -27.30
N GLU A 281 -17.47 -20.63 -28.31
CA GLU A 281 -17.06 -20.64 -29.72
C GLU A 281 -16.14 -19.45 -30.04
N PHE A 282 -16.43 -18.27 -29.47
CA PHE A 282 -15.55 -17.12 -29.60
C PHE A 282 -14.19 -17.37 -28.92
N LEU A 283 -14.18 -17.91 -27.70
CA LEU A 283 -12.94 -18.25 -26.99
C LEU A 283 -12.11 -19.28 -27.77
N TRP A 284 -12.76 -20.26 -28.41
CA TRP A 284 -12.13 -21.25 -29.26
C TRP A 284 -11.48 -20.61 -30.50
N GLU A 285 -12.19 -19.70 -31.17
CA GLU A 285 -11.61 -18.97 -32.30
C GLU A 285 -10.41 -18.10 -31.88
N GLU A 286 -10.46 -17.47 -30.69
CA GLU A 286 -9.34 -16.69 -30.17
C GLU A 286 -8.14 -17.56 -29.80
N VAL A 287 -8.32 -18.78 -29.27
CA VAL A 287 -7.18 -19.66 -28.98
C VAL A 287 -6.52 -20.15 -30.27
N GLU A 288 -7.30 -20.43 -31.31
CA GLU A 288 -6.76 -20.79 -32.63
C GLU A 288 -5.92 -19.65 -33.23
N ARG A 289 -6.38 -18.40 -33.07
CA ARG A 289 -5.58 -17.22 -33.42
C ARG A 289 -4.29 -17.12 -32.61
N ALA A 290 -4.38 -17.29 -31.29
CA ALA A 290 -3.24 -17.23 -30.38
C ALA A 290 -2.19 -18.29 -30.72
N ARG A 291 -2.60 -19.54 -31.02
CA ARG A 291 -1.72 -20.64 -31.48
C ARG A 291 -0.97 -20.28 -32.75
N GLY A 292 -1.59 -19.51 -33.64
CA GLY A 292 -0.97 -18.96 -34.85
C GLY A 292 -0.13 -17.70 -34.63
N PHE A 293 -0.03 -17.18 -33.39
CA PHE A 293 0.58 -15.88 -33.07
C PHE A 293 -0.04 -14.72 -33.85
N VAL A 294 -1.35 -14.82 -34.12
CA VAL A 294 -2.14 -13.79 -34.81
C VAL A 294 -2.95 -13.04 -33.77
N GLU A 295 -2.80 -11.72 -33.75
CA GLU A 295 -3.62 -10.84 -32.94
C GLU A 295 -4.46 -9.90 -33.82
N ILE A 296 -5.62 -9.53 -33.31
CA ILE A 296 -6.48 -8.49 -33.90
C ILE A 296 -6.29 -7.17 -33.17
N ASP A 297 -6.39 -6.05 -33.88
CA ASP A 297 -6.29 -4.74 -33.23
C ASP A 297 -7.51 -4.47 -32.32
N TYR A 298 -7.39 -3.52 -31.40
CA TYR A 298 -8.46 -3.16 -30.49
C TYR A 298 -9.51 -2.28 -31.15
N CYS A 299 -10.77 -2.41 -30.72
CA CYS A 299 -11.85 -1.57 -31.24
C CYS A 299 -11.74 -0.08 -30.83
N LEU A 300 -10.87 0.24 -29.87
CA LEU A 300 -10.66 1.59 -29.34
C LEU A 300 -9.78 2.42 -30.26
N GLY A 301 -10.19 3.67 -30.48
CA GLY A 301 -9.38 4.64 -31.21
C GLY A 301 -8.19 5.11 -30.39
N ARG A 302 -7.12 5.50 -31.10
CA ARG A 302 -5.92 6.14 -30.58
C ARG A 302 -5.76 7.51 -31.25
N THR A 303 -4.84 8.36 -30.78
CA THR A 303 -4.63 9.72 -31.32
C THR A 303 -4.52 9.75 -32.85
N TRP A 304 -3.96 8.69 -33.45
CA TRP A 304 -3.75 8.56 -34.90
C TRP A 304 -4.52 7.39 -35.55
N THR A 305 -5.19 6.56 -34.74
CA THR A 305 -5.95 5.40 -35.23
C THR A 305 -7.43 5.61 -34.98
N LYS A 306 -8.23 5.70 -36.06
CA LYS A 306 -9.69 5.78 -35.90
C LYS A 306 -10.20 4.49 -35.27
N ALA A 307 -11.01 4.65 -34.23
CA ALA A 307 -11.70 3.52 -33.63
C ALA A 307 -12.58 2.82 -34.68
N LYS A 308 -12.61 1.50 -34.66
CA LYS A 308 -13.43 0.69 -35.57
C LYS A 308 -13.81 -0.61 -34.89
N CYS A 309 -15.05 -1.06 -35.07
CA CYS A 309 -15.46 -2.39 -34.63
C CYS A 309 -14.85 -3.46 -35.53
N PHE A 310 -14.16 -4.43 -34.93
CA PHE A 310 -13.61 -5.61 -35.63
C PHE A 310 -14.57 -6.80 -35.66
N HIS A 311 -15.83 -6.59 -35.26
CA HIS A 311 -16.90 -7.59 -35.30
C HIS A 311 -16.58 -8.89 -34.55
N CYS A 312 -15.80 -8.79 -33.47
CA CYS A 312 -15.43 -9.94 -32.63
C CYS A 312 -16.60 -10.52 -31.81
N GLY A 313 -17.79 -9.90 -31.84
CA GLY A 313 -18.95 -10.38 -31.08
C GLY A 313 -18.90 -10.19 -29.56
N GLY A 314 -17.80 -9.63 -29.01
CA GLY A 314 -17.64 -9.45 -27.56
C GLY A 314 -18.48 -8.31 -26.93
N CYS A 315 -19.08 -7.44 -27.73
CA CYS A 315 -19.95 -6.37 -27.23
C CYS A 315 -21.41 -6.85 -27.12
N PRO A 316 -22.08 -6.72 -25.96
CA PRO A 316 -23.45 -7.22 -25.78
C PRO A 316 -24.49 -6.54 -26.68
N THR A 317 -24.29 -5.26 -26.99
CA THR A 317 -25.21 -4.48 -27.83
C THR A 317 -24.46 -3.53 -28.77
N ARG A 318 -25.15 -3.09 -29.83
CA ARG A 318 -24.64 -2.05 -30.75
C ARG A 318 -24.34 -0.71 -30.05
N TYR A 319 -24.97 -0.43 -28.91
CA TYR A 319 -24.68 0.78 -28.13
C TYR A 319 -23.31 0.70 -27.47
N HIS A 320 -22.92 -0.47 -26.94
CA HIS A 320 -21.57 -0.68 -26.43
C HIS A 320 -20.51 -0.52 -27.52
N VAL A 321 -20.78 -1.08 -28.71
CA VAL A 321 -19.90 -0.89 -29.88
C VAL A 321 -19.75 0.59 -30.19
N ARG A 322 -20.86 1.33 -30.25
CA ARG A 322 -20.84 2.79 -30.49
C ARG A 322 -20.06 3.51 -29.41
N ASP A 323 -20.28 3.22 -28.13
CA ASP A 323 -19.64 3.93 -27.03
C ASP A 323 -18.13 3.67 -26.97
N ILE A 324 -17.68 2.44 -27.28
CA ILE A 324 -16.26 2.10 -27.44
C ILE A 324 -15.65 2.86 -28.63
N VAL A 325 -16.32 2.84 -29.78
CA VAL A 325 -15.82 3.48 -31.00
C VAL A 325 -15.81 5.02 -30.91
N LEU A 326 -16.74 5.61 -30.16
CA LEU A 326 -16.78 7.05 -29.92
C LEU A 326 -15.96 7.49 -28.70
N SER A 327 -15.40 6.54 -27.94
CA SER A 327 -14.57 6.85 -26.78
C SER A 327 -13.31 7.61 -27.20
N GLN A 328 -13.05 8.71 -26.51
CA GLN A 328 -11.85 9.53 -26.70
C GLN A 328 -11.23 9.85 -25.35
N GLN A 329 -9.92 9.67 -25.22
CA GLN A 329 -9.15 10.20 -24.10
C GLN A 329 -8.91 11.69 -24.33
N LYS A 330 -9.85 12.52 -23.88
CA LYS A 330 -9.72 13.97 -23.99
C LYS A 330 -8.91 14.53 -22.83
N ARG A 331 -7.98 15.41 -23.17
CA ARG A 331 -7.23 16.21 -22.20
C ARG A 331 -7.75 17.64 -22.22
N ALA A 332 -8.47 18.05 -21.18
CA ALA A 332 -9.10 19.36 -21.08
C ALA A 332 -8.17 20.48 -20.55
N TYR A 333 -6.94 20.13 -20.16
CA TYR A 333 -5.99 21.04 -19.51
C TYR A 333 -4.54 20.69 -19.90
N SER A 334 -3.64 21.68 -19.82
CA SER A 334 -2.20 21.49 -20.06
C SER A 334 -1.49 20.87 -18.86
N LEU A 335 -0.27 20.37 -19.09
CA LEU A 335 0.56 19.84 -18.00
C LEU A 335 0.89 20.93 -16.98
N GLU A 336 1.11 22.16 -17.45
CA GLU A 336 1.41 23.35 -16.65
C GLU A 336 0.23 23.67 -15.72
N GLN A 337 -0.99 23.75 -16.26
CA GLN A 337 -2.20 23.95 -15.44
C GLN A 337 -2.38 22.88 -14.37
N PHE A 338 -2.02 21.63 -14.67
CA PHE A 338 -2.08 20.53 -13.72
C PHE A 338 -1.02 20.64 -12.62
N LYS A 339 0.22 20.96 -12.98
CA LYS A 339 1.31 21.21 -12.02
C LYS A 339 0.98 22.39 -11.10
N ASP A 340 0.47 23.48 -11.67
CA ASP A 340 0.03 24.66 -10.92
C ASP A 340 -1.05 24.32 -9.91
N ARG A 341 -2.05 23.51 -10.31
CA ARG A 341 -3.11 23.04 -9.39
C ARG A 341 -2.54 22.29 -8.18
N ILE A 342 -1.56 21.41 -8.39
CA ILE A 342 -0.88 20.68 -7.31
C ILE A 342 -0.10 21.65 -6.42
N THR A 343 0.65 22.58 -7.02
CA THR A 343 1.42 23.59 -6.28
C THR A 343 0.52 24.48 -5.43
N VAL A 344 -0.60 24.97 -5.97
CA VAL A 344 -1.58 25.77 -5.23
C VAL A 344 -2.15 24.98 -4.06
N ALA A 345 -2.56 23.71 -4.28
CA ALA A 345 -3.07 22.86 -3.22
C ALA A 345 -2.05 22.70 -2.08
N ARG A 346 -0.78 22.42 -2.40
CA ARG A 346 0.32 22.26 -1.42
C ARG A 346 0.64 23.55 -0.67
N LYS A 347 0.69 24.69 -1.36
CA LYS A 347 0.94 26.00 -0.73
C LYS A 347 -0.18 26.42 0.21
N SER A 348 -1.40 25.94 0.00
CA SER A 348 -2.54 26.22 0.87
C SER A 348 -2.58 25.40 2.15
N GLU A 349 -1.70 24.41 2.31
CA GLU A 349 -1.69 23.50 3.47
C GLU A 349 -1.33 24.22 4.78
N GLN A 350 -2.11 23.95 5.82
CA GLN A 350 -1.94 24.44 7.17
C GLN A 350 -2.00 23.27 8.15
N ARG A 351 -1.10 23.30 9.15
CA ARG A 351 -1.06 22.31 10.22
C ARG A 351 -1.96 22.78 11.36
N LEU A 352 -2.91 21.94 11.76
CA LEU A 352 -3.80 22.16 12.88
C LEU A 352 -3.48 21.14 13.96
N LYS A 353 -3.34 21.62 15.20
CA LYS A 353 -3.00 20.79 16.36
C LYS A 353 -4.24 20.60 17.22
N PHE A 354 -4.46 19.37 17.65
CA PHE A 354 -5.63 18.94 18.41
C PHE A 354 -5.17 18.33 19.72
N PHE A 355 -5.70 18.84 20.82
CA PHE A 355 -5.42 18.31 22.15
C PHE A 355 -6.37 17.14 22.41
N ILE A 356 -5.81 15.97 22.65
CA ILE A 356 -6.57 14.74 22.86
C ILE A 356 -6.14 14.05 24.15
N SER A 357 -7.00 13.19 24.68
CA SER A 357 -6.62 12.12 25.59
C SER A 357 -6.74 10.78 24.86
N ALA A 358 -5.62 10.13 24.57
CA ALA A 358 -5.57 8.81 23.97
C ALA A 358 -6.20 7.76 24.91
N GLY A 359 -7.15 6.99 24.40
CA GLY A 359 -7.86 5.97 25.15
C GLY A 359 -7.08 4.65 25.24
N VAL A 360 -7.63 3.70 26.01
CA VAL A 360 -7.01 2.38 26.24
C VAL A 360 -6.94 1.53 24.96
N ALA A 361 -7.89 1.70 24.03
CA ALA A 361 -7.91 0.96 22.78
C ALA A 361 -6.75 1.37 21.84
N ALA A 362 -6.14 2.53 22.05
CA ALA A 362 -5.00 2.99 21.27
C ALA A 362 -3.63 2.52 21.81
N ARG A 363 -3.60 1.81 22.94
CA ARG A 363 -2.37 1.26 23.52
C ARG A 363 -1.80 0.17 22.61
N GLY A 364 -0.53 0.33 22.22
CA GLY A 364 0.14 -0.60 21.32
C GLY A 364 -0.20 -0.41 19.85
N VAL A 365 -0.99 0.61 19.52
CA VAL A 365 -1.31 0.94 18.13
C VAL A 365 -0.47 2.14 17.69
N PRO A 366 -0.03 2.20 16.41
CA PRO A 366 0.62 3.40 15.90
C PRO A 366 -0.25 4.64 16.04
N ARG A 367 0.34 5.75 16.53
CA ARG A 367 -0.40 7.01 16.74
C ARG A 367 -1.03 7.59 15.49
N ARG A 368 -0.52 7.23 14.32
CA ARG A 368 -1.16 7.53 13.03
C ARG A 368 -2.62 7.06 12.99
N MET A 369 -2.96 5.93 13.60
CA MET A 369 -4.34 5.42 13.62
C MET A 369 -5.28 6.34 14.40
N ILE A 370 -4.83 6.95 15.50
CA ILE A 370 -5.62 7.97 16.21
C ILE A 370 -5.82 9.21 15.34
N GLY A 371 -4.76 9.66 14.65
CA GLY A 371 -4.85 10.77 13.71
C GLY A 371 -5.84 10.52 12.58
N VAL A 372 -5.83 9.32 12.00
CA VAL A 372 -6.79 8.87 10.98
C VAL A 372 -8.22 8.81 11.55
N ALA A 373 -8.40 8.26 12.75
CA ALA A 373 -9.69 8.22 13.43
C ALA A 373 -10.25 9.62 13.72
N LEU A 374 -9.40 10.56 14.14
CA LEU A 374 -9.76 11.97 14.36
C LEU A 374 -10.13 12.66 13.05
N ALA A 375 -9.33 12.50 12.00
CA ALA A 375 -9.64 13.06 10.68
C ALA A 375 -10.97 12.53 10.14
N ARG A 376 -11.22 11.21 10.28
CA ARG A 376 -12.49 10.56 9.97
C ARG A 376 -13.63 11.19 10.76
N ALA A 377 -13.52 11.27 12.09
CA ALA A 377 -14.58 11.82 12.95
C ALA A 377 -14.93 13.28 12.60
N LEU A 378 -13.92 14.12 12.33
CA LEU A 378 -14.10 15.49 11.86
C LEU A 378 -14.87 15.53 10.53
N MET A 379 -14.43 14.75 9.53
CA MET A 379 -15.06 14.72 8.21
C MET A 379 -16.46 14.07 8.21
N LEU A 380 -16.74 13.13 9.11
CA LEU A 380 -18.09 12.57 9.28
C LEU A 380 -19.05 13.58 9.90
N THR A 381 -18.55 14.41 10.82
CA THR A 381 -19.32 15.47 11.48
C THR A 381 -19.60 16.64 10.53
N ASP A 382 -18.62 17.04 9.71
CA ASP A 382 -18.83 17.98 8.60
C ASP A 382 -18.16 17.48 7.31
N ARG A 383 -18.98 16.93 6.40
CA ARG A 383 -18.53 16.38 5.11
C ARG A 383 -17.85 17.41 4.21
N ARG A 384 -18.09 18.70 4.44
CA ARG A 384 -17.41 19.79 3.68
C ARG A 384 -15.93 19.87 4.00
N LEU A 385 -15.44 19.21 5.06
CA LEU A 385 -14.01 19.11 5.34
C LEU A 385 -13.27 18.12 4.42
N ALA A 386 -13.97 17.16 3.82
CA ALA A 386 -13.32 16.11 3.04
C ALA A 386 -12.45 16.63 1.87
N PRO A 387 -12.85 17.64 1.08
CA PRO A 387 -12.00 18.21 0.04
C PRO A 387 -10.73 18.91 0.55
N HIS A 388 -10.68 19.25 1.84
CA HIS A 388 -9.61 20.06 2.41
C HIS A 388 -8.69 19.28 3.36
N TYR A 389 -9.00 18.05 3.73
CA TYR A 389 -8.12 17.24 4.57
C TYR A 389 -6.93 16.72 3.75
N ARG A 390 -5.70 16.91 4.25
CA ARG A 390 -4.46 16.60 3.52
C ARG A 390 -3.59 15.56 4.20
N GLY A 391 -3.85 15.22 5.46
CA GLY A 391 -3.27 14.03 6.08
C GLY A 391 -2.83 14.22 7.53
N TYR A 392 -2.28 13.15 8.08
CA TYR A 392 -1.68 13.12 9.41
C TYR A 392 -0.21 13.55 9.33
N VAL A 393 0.26 14.28 10.34
CA VAL A 393 1.65 14.73 10.45
C VAL A 393 2.39 14.01 11.57
N GLY A 394 1.80 13.94 12.77
CA GLY A 394 2.50 13.40 13.94
C GLY A 394 1.74 13.60 15.25
N THR A 395 2.26 13.01 16.32
CA THR A 395 1.92 13.35 17.70
C THR A 395 3.17 13.54 18.55
N PHE A 396 3.03 13.91 19.83
CA PHE A 396 4.19 14.05 20.71
C PHE A 396 4.88 12.70 20.95
N TRP A 397 4.10 11.65 21.19
CA TRP A 397 4.61 10.30 21.48
C TRP A 397 4.91 9.47 20.23
N ALA A 398 4.73 10.04 19.03
CA ALA A 398 4.88 9.29 17.79
C ALA A 398 6.35 9.14 17.39
N ASP A 399 6.83 7.90 17.36
CA ASP A 399 7.91 7.47 16.47
C ASP A 399 7.28 6.79 15.26
N ALA A 400 7.68 7.22 14.05
CA ALA A 400 7.10 6.84 12.75
C ALA A 400 6.54 5.39 12.69
N ASP A 401 5.23 5.28 12.50
CA ASP A 401 4.42 4.04 12.37
C ASP A 401 4.67 2.92 13.40
N ARG A 402 5.35 3.20 14.52
CA ARG A 402 5.62 2.24 15.59
C ARG A 402 4.50 2.22 16.61
N GLU A 403 4.36 1.08 17.28
CA GLU A 403 3.46 0.87 18.41
C GLU A 403 3.76 1.86 19.54
N VAL A 404 2.73 2.54 20.05
CA VAL A 404 2.87 3.48 21.17
C VAL A 404 2.08 2.97 22.37
N TRP A 405 2.78 2.73 23.47
CA TRP A 405 2.21 2.13 24.68
C TRP A 405 1.60 3.15 25.66
N VAL A 406 1.81 4.44 25.41
CA VAL A 406 1.33 5.53 26.25
C VAL A 406 -0.14 5.84 25.94
N THR A 407 -0.94 6.09 26.97
CA THR A 407 -2.34 6.59 26.89
C THR A 407 -2.41 7.98 27.55
N GLY A 408 -3.57 8.65 27.55
CA GLY A 408 -3.71 9.99 28.15
C GLY A 408 -3.31 11.13 27.21
N ASP A 409 -2.90 12.26 27.78
CA ASP A 409 -2.78 13.51 27.04
C ASP A 409 -1.75 13.42 25.89
N ASP A 410 -2.14 13.88 24.70
CA ASP A 410 -1.30 13.95 23.51
C ASP A 410 -1.76 15.11 22.62
N VAL A 411 -0.93 15.50 21.66
CA VAL A 411 -1.28 16.48 20.63
C VAL A 411 -1.15 15.86 19.27
N VAL A 412 -2.27 15.71 18.57
CA VAL A 412 -2.32 15.21 17.20
C VAL A 412 -2.22 16.39 16.24
N THR A 413 -1.33 16.30 15.25
CA THR A 413 -1.22 17.28 14.18
C THR A 413 -1.78 16.71 12.89
N LEU A 414 -2.79 17.38 12.32
CA LEU A 414 -3.35 17.08 11.01
C LEU A 414 -3.13 18.27 10.06
N THR A 415 -3.06 17.99 8.77
CA THR A 415 -2.95 19.01 7.73
C THR A 415 -4.29 19.20 7.03
N PHE A 416 -4.70 20.45 6.89
CA PHE A 416 -5.86 20.88 6.10
C PHE A 416 -5.47 22.04 5.18
N ASN A 417 -6.24 22.29 4.11
CA ASN A 417 -6.10 23.53 3.35
C ASN A 417 -6.57 24.73 4.22
N GLY A 418 -6.03 25.92 3.98
CA GLY A 418 -6.34 27.11 4.80
C GLY A 418 -7.82 27.49 4.87
N GLU A 419 -8.60 27.22 3.83
CA GLU A 419 -10.05 27.44 3.78
C GLU A 419 -10.82 26.64 4.84
N ALA A 420 -10.28 25.51 5.31
CA ALA A 420 -10.95 24.67 6.29
C ALA A 420 -10.66 25.09 7.74
N ARG A 421 -9.69 25.97 8.00
CA ARG A 421 -9.26 26.32 9.37
C ARG A 421 -10.41 26.81 10.24
N ALA A 422 -11.11 27.87 9.80
CA ALA A 422 -12.21 28.45 10.55
C ALA A 422 -13.35 27.44 10.80
N ARG A 423 -13.58 26.54 9.84
CA ARG A 423 -14.57 25.46 9.95
C ARG A 423 -14.17 24.42 11.00
N VAL A 424 -12.91 24.01 11.01
CA VAL A 424 -12.37 23.09 12.01
C VAL A 424 -12.43 23.71 13.40
N GLU A 425 -11.98 24.95 13.55
CA GLU A 425 -12.02 25.68 14.84
C GLU A 425 -13.46 25.76 15.37
N ALA A 426 -14.44 26.12 14.52
CA ALA A 426 -15.85 26.18 14.92
C ALA A 426 -16.41 24.82 15.37
N LEU A 427 -16.09 23.73 14.65
CA LEU A 427 -16.55 22.38 15.01
C LEU A 427 -15.99 21.91 16.36
N VAL A 428 -14.73 22.24 16.63
CA VAL A 428 -14.04 21.80 17.83
C VAL A 428 -14.42 22.65 19.06
N SER A 429 -14.78 23.92 18.85
CA SER A 429 -15.23 24.81 19.93
C SER A 429 -16.70 24.65 20.31
N HIS A 430 -17.54 24.10 19.44
CA HIS A 430 -18.97 23.94 19.73
C HIS A 430 -19.25 22.61 20.49
N PRO A 431 -19.86 22.64 21.70
CA PRO A 431 -20.00 21.45 22.55
C PRO A 431 -20.73 20.27 21.89
N GLY A 432 -21.79 20.54 21.12
CA GLY A 432 -22.57 19.48 20.46
C GLY A 432 -21.80 18.75 19.36
N THR A 433 -20.98 19.46 18.59
CA THR A 433 -20.16 18.86 17.52
C THR A 433 -18.93 18.17 18.10
N LEU A 434 -18.34 18.73 19.16
CA LEU A 434 -17.27 18.08 19.93
C LEU A 434 -17.75 16.73 20.52
N ALA A 435 -18.95 16.69 21.10
CA ALA A 435 -19.55 15.46 21.59
C ALA A 435 -19.79 14.43 20.48
N ALA A 436 -20.27 14.87 19.30
CA ALA A 436 -20.45 13.99 18.14
C ALA A 436 -19.11 13.43 17.61
N ILE A 437 -18.06 14.25 17.58
CA ILE A 437 -16.70 13.81 17.23
C ILE A 437 -16.21 12.75 18.21
N ASN A 438 -16.38 12.98 19.52
CA ASN A 438 -15.97 12.03 20.55
C ASN A 438 -16.76 10.72 20.52
N ALA A 439 -18.06 10.77 20.20
CA ALA A 439 -18.86 9.57 19.98
C ALA A 439 -18.32 8.72 18.81
N GLN A 440 -17.83 9.36 17.73
CA GLN A 440 -17.20 8.67 16.61
C GLN A 440 -15.82 8.10 16.93
N LEU A 441 -15.05 8.77 17.81
CA LEU A 441 -13.75 8.28 18.28
C LEU A 441 -13.89 7.08 19.23
N GLY A 442 -14.95 7.06 20.05
CA GLY A 442 -15.20 5.99 21.01
C GLY A 442 -14.03 5.80 21.97
N GLN A 443 -13.59 4.56 22.16
CA GLN A 443 -12.51 4.23 23.11
C GLN A 443 -11.09 4.51 22.59
N TRP A 444 -10.95 5.02 21.36
CA TRP A 444 -9.64 5.31 20.76
C TRP A 444 -9.01 6.58 21.33
N ALA A 445 -9.80 7.65 21.47
CA ALA A 445 -9.36 8.92 22.01
C ALA A 445 -10.56 9.82 22.36
N GLU A 446 -10.30 10.81 23.20
CA GLU A 446 -11.21 11.92 23.45
C GLU A 446 -10.56 13.21 22.96
N LEU A 447 -11.19 13.89 22.02
CA LEU A 447 -10.84 15.25 21.61
C LEU A 447 -11.29 16.24 22.68
N LYS A 448 -10.35 17.04 23.17
CA LYS A 448 -10.59 18.10 24.15
C LYS A 448 -10.72 19.47 23.51
N GLY A 449 -10.00 19.70 22.42
CA GLY A 449 -10.08 20.97 21.68
C GLY A 449 -8.89 21.21 20.75
N MET A 450 -8.72 22.46 20.32
CA MET A 450 -7.52 22.92 19.62
C MET A 450 -6.35 23.00 20.61
N ALA A 451 -5.16 22.52 20.20
CA ALA A 451 -3.98 22.53 21.06
C ALA A 451 -3.18 23.83 20.96
N VAL A 452 -2.48 24.20 22.03
CA VAL A 452 -1.40 25.20 22.01
C VAL A 452 -0.16 24.67 21.29
N ASP A 453 0.60 25.55 20.65
CA ASP A 453 1.67 25.14 19.74
C ASP A 453 2.83 24.37 20.40
N ASP A 454 3.22 24.75 21.61
CA ASP A 454 4.38 24.19 22.31
C ASP A 454 4.02 23.24 23.44
N TRP A 455 2.83 22.62 23.37
CA TRP A 455 2.39 21.67 24.39
C TRP A 455 3.35 20.47 24.49
N ARG A 456 3.67 20.09 25.72
CA ARG A 456 4.43 18.87 26.05
C ARG A 456 3.83 18.23 27.31
N PRO A 457 3.82 16.89 27.40
CA PRO A 457 3.49 16.23 28.64
C PRO A 457 4.53 16.57 29.70
N SER A 458 4.06 16.89 30.91
CA SER A 458 4.93 17.15 32.06
C SER A 458 5.26 15.86 32.80
N THR A 459 4.31 14.93 32.80
CA THR A 459 4.31 13.77 33.69
C THR A 459 3.83 12.51 32.99
N LEU A 460 4.43 11.37 33.36
CA LEU A 460 3.99 10.04 32.96
C LEU A 460 3.69 9.23 34.22
N VAL A 461 2.45 8.76 34.34
CA VAL A 461 2.01 7.87 35.41
C VAL A 461 2.07 6.45 34.91
N LEU A 462 2.71 5.56 35.65
CA LEU A 462 2.84 4.15 35.30
C LEU A 462 2.27 3.29 36.42
N GLU A 463 1.55 2.24 36.04
CA GLU A 463 1.11 1.18 36.95
C GLU A 463 1.64 -0.14 36.43
N SER A 464 2.26 -0.92 37.31
CA SER A 464 2.95 -2.14 36.97
C SER A 464 2.66 -3.22 38.00
N PRO A 465 2.43 -4.47 37.60
CA PRO A 465 2.42 -5.59 38.53
C PRO A 465 3.85 -5.91 39.04
N TYR A 466 4.87 -5.25 38.51
CA TYR A 466 6.28 -5.50 38.83
C TYR A 466 6.85 -4.42 39.75
N GLU A 467 7.90 -4.80 40.46
CA GLU A 467 8.65 -3.88 41.31
C GLU A 467 9.51 -2.92 40.49
N LEU A 468 9.44 -1.62 40.81
CA LEU A 468 10.33 -0.62 40.24
C LEU A 468 11.72 -0.69 40.89
N ARG A 469 12.73 -0.82 40.03
CA ARG A 469 14.16 -0.73 40.35
C ARG A 469 14.76 0.46 39.58
N ALA A 470 14.40 1.69 39.97
CA ALA A 470 14.79 2.91 39.26
C ALA A 470 16.30 3.00 38.96
N ASP A 471 17.14 2.52 39.88
CA ASP A 471 18.59 2.43 39.72
C ASP A 471 19.06 1.66 38.48
N ARG A 472 18.31 0.65 38.01
CA ARG A 472 18.63 -0.08 36.79
C ARG A 472 18.57 0.80 35.55
N TYR A 473 17.71 1.82 35.55
CA TYR A 473 17.62 2.80 34.47
C TYR A 473 18.59 3.98 34.69
N LEU A 474 18.71 4.45 35.93
CA LEU A 474 19.45 5.67 36.28
C LEU A 474 20.98 5.49 36.28
N LYS A 475 21.51 4.41 36.88
CA LYS A 475 22.96 4.22 37.04
C LYS A 475 23.71 4.06 35.72
N PRO A 476 23.26 3.24 34.75
CA PRO A 476 23.94 3.10 33.46
C PRO A 476 24.03 4.41 32.67
N ARG A 477 23.07 5.33 32.88
CA ARG A 477 23.04 6.66 32.25
C ARG A 477 23.79 7.73 33.06
N GLY A 478 24.42 7.34 34.17
CA GLY A 478 25.13 8.23 35.08
C GLY A 478 24.22 9.31 35.68
N LEU A 479 22.97 8.97 35.98
CA LEU A 479 21.97 9.87 36.56
C LEU A 479 21.99 9.74 38.08
N LYS A 480 22.82 10.56 38.72
CA LYS A 480 22.86 10.70 40.19
C LYS A 480 21.57 11.32 40.70
N HIS A 481 21.04 10.80 41.80
CA HIS A 481 19.78 11.22 42.41
C HIS A 481 19.84 11.14 43.93
N VAL A 482 18.93 11.83 44.60
CA VAL A 482 18.72 11.77 46.05
C VAL A 482 17.40 11.03 46.30
N LEU A 483 17.43 10.01 47.15
CA LEU A 483 16.24 9.26 47.55
C LEU A 483 15.64 9.85 48.82
N ARG A 484 14.36 10.20 48.80
CA ARG A 484 13.61 10.71 49.96
C ARG A 484 12.33 9.90 50.16
N LYS A 485 12.05 9.50 51.39
CA LYS A 485 10.78 8.88 51.76
C LYS A 485 9.73 9.96 51.98
N GLN A 486 8.57 9.82 51.35
CA GLN A 486 7.43 10.73 51.45
C GLN A 486 6.48 10.27 52.56
N ASN A 487 5.65 11.19 53.06
CA ASN A 487 4.73 10.96 54.18
C ASN A 487 3.65 9.91 53.86
N ASP A 488 3.33 9.70 52.58
CA ASP A 488 2.33 8.74 52.08
C ASP A 488 2.91 7.34 51.82
N GLY A 489 4.17 7.11 52.20
CA GLY A 489 4.90 5.86 51.98
C GLY A 489 5.53 5.72 50.58
N ALA A 490 5.43 6.74 49.72
CA ALA A 490 6.14 6.76 48.45
C ALA A 490 7.63 7.10 48.62
N TYR A 491 8.44 6.73 47.63
CA TYR A 491 9.85 7.08 47.54
C TYR A 491 10.06 8.00 46.34
N LEU A 492 10.65 9.17 46.58
CA LEU A 492 11.04 10.14 45.57
C LEU A 492 12.52 10.00 45.25
N SER A 493 12.84 9.68 44.00
CA SER A 493 14.18 9.77 43.42
C SER A 493 14.28 11.08 42.64
N GLU A 494 14.85 12.11 43.25
CA GLU A 494 15.04 13.43 42.65
C GLU A 494 16.44 13.56 42.03
N LEU A 495 16.54 13.88 40.75
CA LEU A 495 17.84 14.01 40.09
C LEU A 495 18.56 15.28 40.56
N ILE A 496 19.87 15.18 40.81
CA ILE A 496 20.68 16.38 41.08
C ILE A 496 20.72 17.28 39.83
N PRO A 497 20.95 18.61 39.96
CA PRO A 497 20.89 19.54 38.82
C PRO A 497 21.77 19.15 37.63
N GLN A 498 22.96 18.59 37.87
CA GLN A 498 23.86 18.10 36.82
C GLN A 498 23.27 16.92 36.03
N SER A 499 22.57 16.00 36.72
CA SER A 499 21.89 14.87 36.10
C SER A 499 20.62 15.29 35.36
N ALA A 500 19.82 16.19 35.95
CA ALA A 500 18.59 16.70 35.34
C ALA A 500 18.87 17.42 34.01
N LYS A 501 19.99 18.16 33.91
CA LYS A 501 20.45 18.80 32.66
C LYS A 501 20.70 17.82 31.51
N LYS A 502 20.92 16.53 31.78
CA LYS A 502 21.06 15.52 30.72
C LYS A 502 19.74 15.28 29.97
N GLY A 503 18.61 15.60 30.59
CA GLY A 503 17.30 15.70 29.93
C GLY A 503 16.51 14.40 29.82
N PHE A 504 16.88 13.34 30.55
CA PHE A 504 16.12 12.08 30.54
C PHE A 504 14.84 12.17 31.36
N LEU A 505 14.93 12.55 32.63
CA LEU A 505 13.80 12.80 33.54
C LEU A 505 14.24 13.80 34.61
N LYS A 506 13.30 14.38 35.36
CA LYS A 506 13.61 15.25 36.50
C LYS A 506 13.52 14.50 37.82
N SER A 507 12.47 13.70 37.99
CA SER A 507 12.22 12.93 39.19
C SER A 507 11.40 11.68 38.89
N VAL A 508 11.46 10.70 39.79
CA VAL A 508 10.56 9.54 39.82
C VAL A 508 10.03 9.38 41.23
N THR A 509 8.72 9.41 41.39
CA THR A 509 8.03 9.10 42.65
C THR A 509 7.36 7.75 42.53
N ALA A 510 7.64 6.80 43.42
CA ALA A 510 7.13 5.44 43.33
C ALA A 510 6.58 4.92 44.66
N LYS A 511 5.46 4.18 44.60
CA LYS A 511 4.81 3.55 45.74
C LYS A 511 4.51 2.09 45.41
N ARG A 512 4.81 1.19 46.35
CA ARG A 512 4.49 -0.23 46.22
C ARG A 512 3.00 -0.47 46.47
N THR A 513 2.36 -1.29 45.64
CA THR A 513 0.96 -1.69 45.82
C THR A 513 0.86 -2.86 46.81
N ALA A 514 -0.34 -3.08 47.37
CA ALA A 514 -0.58 -4.20 48.28
C ALA A 514 -0.34 -5.57 47.62
N GLU A 515 -0.55 -5.66 46.30
CA GLU A 515 -0.34 -6.86 45.48
C GLU A 515 1.12 -7.05 45.05
N GLY A 516 2.05 -6.23 45.56
CA GLY A 516 3.48 -6.35 45.29
C GLY A 516 3.98 -5.63 44.03
N GLY A 517 3.10 -4.98 43.28
CA GLY A 517 3.41 -4.13 42.13
C GLY A 517 3.84 -2.71 42.51
N THR A 518 3.86 -1.81 41.52
CA THR A 518 4.30 -0.42 41.67
C THR A 518 3.41 0.55 40.91
N VAL A 519 3.04 1.65 41.57
CA VAL A 519 2.55 2.87 40.90
C VAL A 519 3.68 3.90 40.97
N CYS A 520 4.06 4.48 39.83
CA CYS A 520 5.04 5.56 39.82
C CYS A 520 4.65 6.72 38.90
N THR A 521 5.12 7.91 39.26
CA THR A 521 4.98 9.13 38.49
C THR A 521 6.37 9.64 38.12
N ILE A 522 6.58 9.93 36.84
CA ILE A 522 7.84 10.42 36.30
C ILE A 522 7.63 11.86 35.82
N GLU A 523 8.46 12.78 36.30
CA GLU A 523 8.57 14.09 35.67
C GLU A 523 9.50 14.01 34.47
N LEU A 524 8.98 14.35 33.30
CA LEU A 524 9.63 14.06 32.03
C LEU A 524 10.73 15.06 31.69
N GLY A 525 11.79 14.54 31.06
CA GLY A 525 12.78 15.34 30.35
C GLY A 525 12.60 15.22 28.82
N PRO A 526 13.16 16.14 28.03
CA PRO A 526 12.99 16.16 26.57
C PRO A 526 13.57 14.94 25.84
N LYS A 527 14.45 14.16 26.48
CA LYS A 527 15.05 12.94 25.93
C LYS A 527 14.45 11.67 26.54
N PHE A 528 13.36 11.78 27.31
CA PHE A 528 12.74 10.61 27.90
C PHE A 528 12.20 9.67 26.83
N GLN A 529 12.46 8.37 26.99
CA GLN A 529 11.87 7.33 26.15
C GLN A 529 11.08 6.36 27.04
N SER A 530 9.77 6.32 26.84
CA SER A 530 8.85 5.54 27.68
C SER A 530 9.10 4.05 27.60
N ARG A 531 9.38 3.52 26.40
CA ARG A 531 9.69 2.09 26.19
C ARG A 531 10.96 1.66 26.91
N GLU A 532 12.06 2.40 26.75
CA GLU A 532 13.33 2.10 27.44
C GLU A 532 13.14 2.04 28.96
N PHE A 533 12.42 3.02 29.52
CA PHE A 533 12.15 3.05 30.96
C PHE A 533 11.34 1.82 31.40
N ALA A 534 10.31 1.44 30.65
CA ALA A 534 9.48 0.27 30.94
C ALA A 534 10.28 -1.04 30.96
N THR A 535 11.20 -1.19 30.01
CA THR A 535 11.97 -2.41 29.82
C THR A 535 13.12 -2.54 30.81
N GLU A 536 13.68 -1.43 31.27
CA GLU A 536 14.91 -1.44 32.06
C GLU A 536 14.69 -1.12 33.54
N ALA A 537 13.69 -0.29 33.87
CA ALA A 537 13.47 0.15 35.25
C ALA A 537 12.71 -0.87 36.11
N PHE A 538 12.01 -1.84 35.51
CA PHE A 538 11.19 -2.82 36.23
C PHE A 538 11.87 -4.18 36.34
N ALA A 539 11.60 -4.90 37.44
CA ALA A 539 12.02 -6.29 37.60
C ALA A 539 11.09 -7.24 36.82
N LEU A 540 11.27 -7.30 35.49
CA LEU A 540 10.45 -8.10 34.58
C LEU A 540 10.83 -9.59 34.64
N PRO A 541 9.86 -10.52 34.81
CA PRO A 541 10.12 -11.96 34.75
C PRO A 541 10.59 -12.43 33.36
N ARG A 542 10.01 -11.85 32.30
CA ARG A 542 10.41 -12.07 30.90
C ARG A 542 10.60 -10.74 30.20
N SER A 543 11.49 -10.69 29.22
CA SER A 543 11.79 -9.47 28.46
C SER A 543 10.55 -8.84 27.81
N GLY A 544 9.56 -9.64 27.38
CA GLY A 544 8.32 -9.17 26.78
C GLY A 544 7.26 -8.64 27.76
N ASP A 545 7.42 -8.87 29.06
CA ASP A 545 6.39 -8.55 30.06
C ASP A 545 6.21 -7.04 30.30
N TRP A 546 7.12 -6.21 29.79
CA TRP A 546 7.01 -4.74 29.84
C TRP A 546 5.67 -4.23 29.27
N VAL A 547 5.06 -4.98 28.34
CA VAL A 547 3.75 -4.64 27.78
C VAL A 547 2.65 -4.61 28.83
N ARG A 548 2.85 -5.19 30.02
CA ARG A 548 1.88 -5.14 31.12
C ARG A 548 1.98 -3.86 31.96
N VAL A 549 3.06 -3.09 31.81
CA VAL A 549 3.18 -1.76 32.43
C VAL A 549 2.23 -0.80 31.73
N SER A 550 1.20 -0.31 32.44
CA SER A 550 0.34 0.75 31.95
C SER A 550 1.08 2.08 32.02
N MET A 551 0.83 2.97 31.06
CA MET A 551 1.46 4.29 30.99
C MET A 551 0.44 5.32 30.57
N ARG A 552 0.30 6.38 31.35
CA ARG A 552 -0.61 7.50 31.08
C ARG A 552 0.14 8.82 31.15
N SER A 553 0.21 9.54 30.03
CA SER A 553 0.72 10.90 29.98
C SER A 553 -0.30 11.89 30.55
N THR A 554 0.23 12.89 31.23
CA THR A 554 -0.50 14.03 31.77
C THR A 554 0.32 15.28 31.51
N GLY A 555 -0.35 16.36 31.12
CA GLY A 555 0.31 17.65 30.85
C GLY A 555 -0.49 18.84 31.40
N PRO A 556 0.08 20.05 31.33
CA PRO A 556 -0.70 21.26 31.55
C PRO A 556 -1.87 21.31 30.55
N GLY A 557 -2.96 21.97 30.91
CA GLY A 557 -4.12 22.14 30.04
C GLY A 557 -3.69 22.63 28.65
N GLY A 558 -3.96 21.83 27.62
CA GLY A 558 -3.41 22.05 26.28
C GLY A 558 -4.26 22.93 25.37
N LEU A 559 -5.35 23.53 25.86
CA LEU A 559 -6.34 24.22 25.03
C LEU A 559 -5.89 25.64 24.65
N ALA A 560 -5.97 25.97 23.36
CA ALA A 560 -5.77 27.34 22.90
C ALA A 560 -6.94 28.24 23.35
N THR A 561 -6.65 29.37 24.00
CA THR A 561 -7.67 30.38 24.33
C THR A 561 -8.00 31.21 23.08
N GLY A 562 -9.29 31.38 22.79
CA GLY A 562 -9.77 32.09 21.61
C GLY A 562 -9.35 33.57 21.63
N GLY A 563 -8.32 33.91 20.86
CA GLY A 563 -7.87 35.29 20.64
C GLY A 563 -6.95 35.34 19.42
N ALA A 564 -7.23 36.29 18.52
CA ALA A 564 -6.57 36.46 17.23
C ALA A 564 -5.06 36.19 17.26
N ALA A 565 -4.62 35.17 16.51
CA ALA A 565 -3.21 34.80 16.41
C ALA A 565 -2.38 35.97 15.84
N ARG A 566 -1.47 36.52 16.65
CA ARG A 566 -0.34 37.28 16.12
C ARG A 566 0.50 36.32 15.27
N LEU A 567 0.65 36.67 13.99
CA LEU A 567 1.57 36.05 13.06
C LEU A 567 3.01 36.10 13.62
N SER A 568 3.57 34.97 14.06
CA SER A 568 5.02 34.82 14.17
C SER A 568 5.56 34.15 12.91
N LYS A 569 6.21 34.96 12.07
CA LYS A 569 7.12 34.48 11.03
C LYS A 569 8.40 34.01 11.73
N THR A 570 8.53 32.71 11.99
CA THR A 570 9.84 32.09 12.18
C THR A 570 9.86 30.75 11.46
N ALA A 571 10.41 30.79 10.24
CA ALA A 571 10.94 29.62 9.58
C ALA A 571 12.16 29.14 10.36
N THR A 572 12.09 27.95 10.94
CA THR A 572 13.27 27.20 11.34
C THR A 572 13.12 25.76 10.85
N SER A 573 13.98 25.44 9.89
CA SER A 573 14.27 24.14 9.33
C SER A 573 14.49 23.09 10.43
N TRP A 574 13.69 22.02 10.39
CA TRP A 574 14.07 20.73 10.96
C TRP A 574 14.26 19.78 9.80
N ASP A 575 15.52 19.73 9.35
CA ASP A 575 16.04 18.75 8.42
C ASP A 575 16.19 17.43 9.20
N SER A 576 15.26 16.50 9.00
CA SER A 576 15.43 15.10 9.35
C SER A 576 15.59 14.32 8.05
N GLY A 577 16.75 14.48 7.42
CA GLY A 577 17.19 13.54 6.39
C GLY A 577 17.38 12.15 7.00
N PRO A 578 17.10 11.07 6.25
CA PRO A 578 17.42 9.72 6.71
C PRO A 578 18.94 9.59 6.86
N ARG A 579 19.41 9.15 8.03
CA ARG A 579 20.79 8.66 8.16
C ARG A 579 20.86 7.30 7.45
N LEU A 580 21.88 7.21 6.58
CA LEU A 580 22.31 6.09 5.72
C LEU A 580 21.82 4.70 6.13
#